data_AF-A0A538PXK1-F1
#
_entry.id   AF-A0A538PXK1-F1
#
_cell.length_a   1.000
_cell.length_b   1.000
_cell.length_c   1.000
_cell.angle_alpha   90.00
_cell.angle_beta   90.00
_cell.angle_gamma   90.00
#
_symmetry.space_group_name_H-M   'P 1'
#
loop_
_entity.id
_entity.type
_entity.pdbx_description
1 polymer ?
#
loop_
_entity_poly.entity_id
_entity_poly.type
_entity_poly.pdbx_seq_one_letter_code
_entity_poly.pdbx_strand_id
1 'polypeptide(L)'
;MEGTWPRAVSAPPSRRQSPAAVAAEESTMPHAIDITGPITAEGARVLTPEALQFVGELEARFGPVRTELLEQRKRRDAEIAAGASYGLLAETEAVRRGSWKVATTPADLQRRHVEITGPTDRKML
;
A
#
# COMPACT_ATOMS: atom_id res chain seq x y z
N MET A 1 -12.45 36.34 22.55
CA MET A 1 -12.91 35.00 22.96
C MET A 1 -11.68 34.13 22.99
N GLU A 2 -11.13 34.00 24.20
CA GLU A 2 -9.84 33.39 24.50
C GLU A 2 -9.92 31.87 24.30
N GLY A 3 -9.00 31.33 23.49
CA GLY A 3 -8.78 29.90 23.33
C GLY A 3 -7.57 29.47 24.15
N THR A 4 -7.80 29.11 25.40
CA THR A 4 -6.83 28.55 26.34
C THR A 4 -6.45 27.13 25.94
N TRP A 5 -5.18 26.90 25.61
CA TRP A 5 -4.61 25.57 25.40
C TRP A 5 -4.32 24.89 26.75
N PRO A 6 -4.71 23.62 27.00
CA PRO A 6 -4.38 22.96 28.26
C PRO A 6 -2.93 22.47 28.33
N ARG A 7 -2.38 22.57 29.54
CA ARG A 7 -1.01 22.25 29.97
C ARG A 7 -0.57 20.81 29.71
N ALA A 8 0.75 20.65 29.56
CA ALA A 8 1.50 19.40 29.47
C ALA A 8 1.15 18.40 30.59
N VAL A 9 0.95 17.15 30.18
CA VAL A 9 0.75 15.98 31.07
C VAL A 9 2.11 15.51 31.59
N SER A 10 2.19 15.28 32.90
CA SER A 10 3.38 14.80 33.61
C SER A 10 3.70 13.34 33.28
N ALA A 11 4.99 13.03 33.10
CA ALA A 11 5.49 11.68 32.83
C ALA A 11 5.54 10.81 34.11
N PRO A 12 5.11 9.54 34.07
CA PRO A 12 5.20 8.63 35.21
C PRO A 12 6.64 8.15 35.46
N PRO A 13 7.00 7.78 36.72
CA PRO A 13 8.36 7.39 37.06
C PRO A 13 8.77 6.04 36.45
N SER A 14 10.02 6.00 36.01
CA SER A 14 10.72 4.85 35.43
C SER A 14 10.79 3.67 36.40
N ARG A 15 10.03 2.59 36.12
CA ARG A 15 10.23 1.29 36.75
C ARG A 15 11.23 0.50 35.91
N ARG A 16 12.46 0.31 36.42
CA ARG A 16 13.42 -0.64 35.85
C ARG A 16 12.80 -2.03 35.92
N GLN A 17 12.49 -2.62 34.77
CA GLN A 17 12.20 -4.06 34.66
C GLN A 17 13.47 -4.74 34.14
N SER A 18 13.97 -5.71 34.90
CA SER A 18 14.97 -6.68 34.45
C SER A 18 14.35 -7.55 33.33
N PRO A 19 15.13 -8.00 32.34
CA PRO A 19 14.59 -8.78 31.24
C PRO A 19 14.27 -10.19 31.72
N ALA A 20 12.98 -10.51 31.82
CA ALA A 20 12.55 -11.90 31.78
C ALA A 20 12.75 -12.43 30.36
N ALA A 21 13.35 -13.61 30.23
CA ALA A 21 13.54 -14.30 28.98
C ALA A 21 12.20 -14.41 28.24
N VAL A 22 12.13 -13.79 27.06
CA VAL A 22 10.96 -13.90 26.18
C VAL A 22 11.02 -15.30 25.59
N ALA A 23 10.17 -16.19 26.07
CA ALA A 23 9.89 -17.44 25.40
C ALA A 23 9.41 -17.09 23.98
N ALA A 24 10.06 -17.66 22.97
CA ALA A 24 9.62 -17.56 21.59
C ALA A 24 8.27 -18.29 21.49
N GLU A 25 7.17 -17.55 21.60
CA GLU A 25 5.89 -18.03 21.09
C GLU A 25 6.06 -18.19 19.57
N GLU A 26 5.92 -19.42 19.09
CA GLU A 26 5.79 -19.71 17.67
C GLU A 26 4.51 -19.05 17.15
N SER A 27 4.62 -17.77 16.80
CA SER A 27 3.55 -17.03 16.17
C SER A 27 3.36 -17.60 14.77
N THR A 28 2.35 -18.47 14.62
CA THR A 28 1.91 -18.93 13.29
C THR A 28 1.31 -17.74 12.58
N MET A 29 2.12 -17.05 11.78
CA MET A 29 1.68 -15.94 10.94
C MET A 29 0.75 -16.50 9.85
N PRO A 30 -0.56 -16.22 9.87
CA PRO A 30 -1.41 -16.56 8.75
C PRO A 30 -0.90 -15.79 7.53
N HIS A 31 -0.71 -16.50 6.40
CA HIS A 31 -0.11 -15.97 5.17
C HIS A 31 1.40 -15.70 5.27
N ALA A 32 2.16 -16.71 5.67
CA ALA A 32 3.62 -16.66 5.71
C ALA A 32 4.22 -16.27 4.34
N ILE A 33 5.13 -15.30 4.37
CA ILE A 33 5.93 -14.84 3.23
C ILE A 33 7.31 -15.50 3.29
N ASP A 34 7.74 -16.08 2.18
CA ASP A 34 9.11 -16.59 2.03
C ASP A 34 10.03 -15.48 1.50
N ILE A 35 11.16 -15.27 2.19
CA ILE A 35 12.15 -14.26 1.84
C ILE A 35 13.35 -14.98 1.23
N THR A 36 13.46 -14.89 -0.09
CA THR A 36 14.50 -15.62 -0.86
C THR A 36 15.82 -14.87 -0.99
N GLY A 37 15.85 -13.57 -0.65
CA GLY A 37 17.04 -12.72 -0.69
C GLY A 37 17.68 -12.50 0.68
N PRO A 38 18.94 -12.01 0.73
CA PRO A 38 19.59 -11.68 2.01
C PRO A 38 18.87 -10.52 2.71
N ILE A 39 18.61 -10.68 4.01
CA ILE A 39 18.08 -9.59 4.84
C ILE A 39 19.26 -8.75 5.34
N THR A 40 19.43 -7.54 4.79
CA THR A 40 20.41 -6.57 5.29
C THR A 40 19.92 -5.90 6.56
N ALA A 41 20.80 -5.20 7.29
CA ALA A 41 20.42 -4.42 8.47
C ALA A 41 19.38 -3.35 8.11
N GLU A 42 19.52 -2.71 6.94
CA GLU A 42 18.55 -1.73 6.45
C GLU A 42 17.22 -2.38 6.08
N GLY A 43 17.26 -3.55 5.44
CA GLY A 43 16.09 -4.34 5.06
C GLY A 43 15.28 -4.80 6.26
N ALA A 44 15.94 -5.22 7.34
CA ALA A 44 15.29 -5.62 8.59
C ALA A 44 14.43 -4.51 9.22
N ARG A 45 14.72 -3.23 8.94
CA ARG A 45 13.88 -2.10 9.40
C ARG A 45 12.56 -1.97 8.66
N VAL A 46 12.47 -2.54 7.44
CA VAL A 46 11.28 -2.48 6.58
C VAL A 46 10.53 -3.81 6.64
N LEU A 47 11.25 -4.94 6.64
CA LEU A 47 10.71 -6.30 6.72
C LEU A 47 10.43 -6.70 8.18
N THR A 48 9.73 -5.85 8.92
CA THR A 48 9.31 -6.18 10.30
C THR A 48 8.23 -7.27 10.26
N PRO A 49 8.01 -8.01 11.36
CA PRO A 49 6.95 -9.02 11.42
C PRO A 49 5.58 -8.47 11.03
N GLU A 50 5.22 -7.27 11.49
CA GLU A 50 3.94 -6.64 11.20
C GLU A 50 3.82 -6.26 9.72
N ALA A 51 4.91 -5.77 9.11
CA ALA A 51 4.94 -5.46 7.69
C ALA A 51 4.80 -6.72 6.83
N LEU A 52 5.47 -7.81 7.20
CA LEU A 52 5.35 -9.10 6.51
C LEU A 52 3.95 -9.70 6.64
N GLN A 53 3.34 -9.60 7.82
CA GLN A 53 1.94 -10.00 8.01
C GLN A 53 1.02 -9.23 7.09
N PHE A 54 1.16 -7.90 7.09
CA PHE A 54 0.32 -7.01 6.30
C PHE A 54 0.44 -7.32 4.80
N VAL A 55 1.66 -7.51 4.29
CA VAL A 55 1.89 -7.90 2.88
C VAL A 55 1.31 -9.29 2.59
N GLY A 56 1.46 -10.25 3.51
CA GLY A 56 0.85 -11.58 3.39
C GLY A 56 -0.68 -11.53 3.27
N GLU A 57 -1.33 -10.72 4.09
CA GLU A 57 -2.78 -10.50 4.04
C GLU A 57 -3.22 -9.83 2.72
N LEU A 58 -2.46 -8.85 2.22
CA LEU A 58 -2.73 -8.23 0.93
C LEU A 58 -2.62 -9.24 -0.23
N GLU A 59 -1.57 -10.06 -0.25
CA GLU A 59 -1.40 -11.08 -1.30
C GLU A 59 -2.50 -12.13 -1.23
N ALA A 60 -2.85 -12.61 -0.03
CA ALA A 60 -3.92 -13.58 0.13
C ALA A 60 -5.27 -13.03 -0.36
N ARG A 61 -5.57 -11.75 -0.08
CA ARG A 61 -6.84 -11.12 -0.44
C ARG A 61 -6.90 -10.72 -1.92
N PHE A 62 -5.83 -10.19 -2.50
CA PHE A 62 -5.84 -9.53 -3.80
C PHE A 62 -5.00 -10.23 -4.87
N GLY A 63 -4.10 -11.15 -4.50
CA GLY A 63 -3.27 -11.93 -5.42
C GLY A 63 -4.06 -12.72 -6.47
N PRO A 64 -5.17 -13.41 -6.10
CA PRO A 64 -6.01 -14.11 -7.08
C PRO A 64 -6.60 -13.16 -8.14
N VAL A 65 -7.14 -12.00 -7.70
CA VAL A 65 -7.72 -11.00 -8.60
C VAL A 65 -6.65 -10.39 -9.51
N ARG A 66 -5.45 -10.09 -8.97
CA ARG A 66 -4.32 -9.63 -9.79
C ARG A 66 -3.99 -10.63 -10.89
N THR A 67 -3.88 -11.91 -10.54
CA THR A 67 -3.58 -12.99 -11.50
C THR A 67 -4.65 -13.08 -12.57
N GLU A 68 -5.93 -13.04 -12.19
CA GLU A 68 -7.03 -13.04 -13.15
C GLU A 68 -6.92 -11.88 -14.14
N LEU A 69 -6.72 -10.64 -13.64
CA LEU A 69 -6.57 -9.44 -14.47
C LEU A 69 -5.40 -9.52 -15.46
N LEU A 70 -4.29 -10.14 -15.07
CA LEU A 70 -3.17 -10.38 -15.97
C LEU A 70 -3.52 -11.34 -17.12
N GLU A 71 -4.31 -12.37 -16.86
CA GLU A 71 -4.84 -13.24 -17.90
C GLU A 71 -5.87 -12.52 -18.78
N GLN A 72 -6.74 -11.68 -18.20
CA GLN A 72 -7.67 -10.86 -18.99
C GLN A 72 -6.91 -9.94 -19.95
N ARG A 73 -5.80 -9.35 -19.51
CA ARG A 73 -4.92 -8.53 -20.35
C ARG A 73 -4.40 -9.30 -21.56
N LYS A 74 -3.87 -10.51 -21.35
CA LYS A 74 -3.39 -11.37 -22.46
C LYS A 74 -4.48 -11.67 -23.47
N ARG A 75 -5.69 -12.00 -23.01
CA ARG A 75 -6.85 -12.24 -23.89
C ARG A 75 -7.19 -10.99 -24.68
N ARG A 76 -7.23 -9.84 -24.02
CA ARG A 76 -7.54 -8.56 -24.67
C ARG A 76 -6.51 -8.18 -25.71
N ASP A 77 -5.22 -8.40 -25.43
CA ASP A 77 -4.14 -8.17 -26.37
C ASP A 77 -4.31 -9.05 -27.63
N ALA A 78 -4.71 -10.32 -27.47
CA ALA A 78 -4.97 -11.23 -28.59
C ALA A 78 -6.20 -10.80 -29.43
N GLU A 79 -7.29 -10.36 -28.80
CA GLU A 79 -8.46 -9.83 -29.51
C GLU A 79 -8.09 -8.60 -30.36
N ILE A 80 -7.33 -7.69 -29.77
CA ILE A 80 -6.85 -6.47 -30.44
C ILE A 80 -5.96 -6.84 -31.61
N ALA A 81 -5.03 -7.78 -31.44
CA ALA A 81 -4.19 -8.28 -32.53
C ALA A 81 -5.01 -8.91 -33.67
N ALA A 82 -6.17 -9.51 -33.34
CA ALA A 82 -7.13 -10.03 -34.31
C ALA A 82 -8.04 -8.96 -34.95
N GLY A 83 -7.83 -7.68 -34.65
CA GLY A 83 -8.56 -6.56 -35.24
C GLY A 83 -9.70 -5.98 -34.38
N ALA A 84 -9.80 -6.35 -33.11
CA ALA A 84 -10.76 -5.73 -32.21
C ALA A 84 -10.48 -4.23 -32.00
N SER A 85 -11.54 -3.45 -31.81
CA SER A 85 -11.47 -1.99 -31.69
C SER A 85 -10.94 -1.52 -30.33
N TYR A 86 -10.22 -0.39 -30.33
CA TYR A 86 -9.85 0.39 -29.12
C TYR A 86 -10.94 1.39 -28.68
N GLY A 87 -12.12 1.31 -29.30
CA GLY A 87 -13.24 2.21 -29.02
C GLY A 87 -13.82 2.08 -27.61
N LEU A 88 -14.71 3.01 -27.27
CA LEU A 88 -15.40 3.02 -25.99
C LEU A 88 -16.38 1.85 -25.88
N LEU A 89 -16.41 1.20 -24.72
CA LEU A 89 -17.35 0.12 -24.44
C LEU A 89 -18.77 0.67 -24.28
N ALA A 90 -19.75 -0.01 -24.88
CA ALA A 90 -21.16 0.38 -24.80
C ALA A 90 -21.71 0.23 -23.37
N GLU A 91 -21.34 -0.84 -22.67
CA GLU A 91 -21.77 -1.14 -21.29
C GLU A 91 -21.42 -0.05 -20.26
N THR A 92 -20.39 0.76 -20.51
CA THR A 92 -19.98 1.85 -19.60
C THR A 92 -20.48 3.22 -20.05
N GLU A 93 -21.37 3.30 -21.05
CA GLU A 93 -21.91 4.57 -21.54
C GLU A 93 -22.67 5.34 -20.45
N ALA A 94 -23.47 4.66 -19.64
CA ALA A 94 -24.23 5.28 -18.55
C ALA A 94 -23.30 5.96 -17.53
N VAL A 95 -22.14 5.36 -17.23
CA VAL A 95 -21.13 5.96 -16.33
C VAL A 95 -20.52 7.21 -16.96
N ARG A 96 -20.20 7.18 -18.26
CA ARG A 96 -19.61 8.33 -18.97
C ARG A 96 -20.59 9.50 -19.11
N ARG A 97 -21.89 9.23 -19.26
CA ARG A 97 -22.95 10.25 -19.38
C ARG A 97 -23.52 10.69 -18.04
N GLY A 98 -23.22 9.99 -16.96
CA GLY A 98 -23.73 10.30 -15.62
C GLY A 98 -23.18 11.62 -15.06
N SER A 99 -23.92 12.22 -14.15
CA SER A 99 -23.47 13.40 -13.39
C SER A 99 -22.84 12.95 -12.07
N TRP A 100 -21.53 12.76 -12.08
CA TRP A 100 -20.76 12.38 -10.88
C TRP A 100 -19.42 13.12 -10.82
N LYS A 101 -18.83 13.14 -9.63
CA LYS A 101 -17.49 13.67 -9.38
C LYS A 101 -16.74 12.71 -8.47
N VAL A 102 -15.41 12.71 -8.56
CA VAL A 102 -14.54 12.04 -7.58
C VAL A 102 -14.68 12.70 -6.20
N ALA A 103 -14.15 12.03 -5.17
CA ALA A 103 -14.06 12.60 -3.83
C ALA A 103 -13.24 13.91 -3.79
N THR A 104 -13.48 14.74 -2.78
CA THR A 104 -12.76 16.01 -2.60
C THR A 104 -11.26 15.80 -2.47
N THR A 105 -10.50 16.53 -3.27
CA THR A 105 -9.03 16.45 -3.30
C THR A 105 -8.43 17.08 -2.02
N PRO A 106 -7.48 16.41 -1.34
CA PRO A 106 -6.69 16.97 -0.26
C PRO A 106 -5.95 18.26 -0.64
N ALA A 107 -5.70 19.16 0.32
CA ALA A 107 -5.14 20.50 0.07
C ALA A 107 -3.75 20.47 -0.59
N ASP A 108 -2.91 19.52 -0.20
CA ASP A 108 -1.56 19.27 -0.74
C ASP A 108 -1.59 18.76 -2.21
N LEU A 109 -2.72 18.21 -2.67
CA LEU A 109 -2.88 17.70 -4.04
C LEU A 109 -3.63 18.66 -4.97
N GLN A 110 -4.05 19.83 -4.51
CA GLN A 110 -4.78 20.82 -5.31
C GLN A 110 -3.91 21.49 -6.39
N ARG A 111 -2.59 21.58 -6.17
CA ARG A 111 -1.66 22.31 -7.04
C ARG A 111 -0.46 21.45 -7.44
N ARG A 112 -0.63 20.64 -8.48
CA ARG A 112 0.39 19.74 -9.06
C ARG A 112 0.86 20.19 -10.43
N HIS A 113 1.19 21.48 -10.57
CA HIS A 113 1.52 22.07 -11.89
C HIS A 113 2.83 21.53 -12.49
N VAL A 114 3.76 21.11 -11.63
CA VAL A 114 5.02 20.50 -12.02
C VAL A 114 5.23 19.29 -11.12
N GLU A 115 5.52 18.16 -11.75
CA GLU A 115 5.89 16.93 -11.07
C GLU A 115 7.21 16.45 -11.66
N ILE A 116 8.13 16.04 -10.80
CA ILE A 116 9.41 15.45 -11.19
C ILE A 116 9.41 13.99 -10.75
N THR A 117 9.77 13.11 -11.67
CA THR A 117 9.92 11.67 -11.40
C THR A 117 11.40 11.32 -11.33
N GLY A 118 11.78 10.43 -10.42
CA GLY A 118 13.14 9.97 -10.26
C GLY A 118 13.20 8.63 -9.53
N PRO A 119 14.37 7.97 -9.51
CA PRO A 119 14.55 6.73 -8.77
C PRO A 119 14.48 6.99 -7.25
N THR A 120 14.28 5.94 -6.47
CA THR A 120 14.19 6.03 -4.99
C THR A 120 15.57 6.02 -4.31
N ASP A 121 16.65 6.22 -5.06
CA ASP A 121 18.01 6.30 -4.52
C ASP A 121 18.15 7.50 -3.59
N ARG A 122 18.85 7.32 -2.46
CA ARG A 122 19.02 8.38 -1.43
C ARG A 122 19.62 9.69 -1.96
N LYS A 123 20.43 9.63 -3.03
CA LYS A 123 21.03 10.81 -3.64
C LYS A 123 20.04 11.62 -4.49
N MET A 124 19.01 10.96 -5.01
CA MET A 124 18.03 11.51 -5.94
C MET A 124 16.75 11.99 -5.25
N LEU A 125 16.59 11.67 -3.96
CA LEU A 125 15.52 12.11 -3.06
C LEU A 125 15.94 13.32 -2.21
#